data_AF-A0A7J4QR13-F1
#
_entry.id   AF-A0A7J4QR13-F1
#
_cell.length_a   1.000
_cell.length_b   1.000
_cell.length_c   1.000
_cell.angle_alpha   90.00
_cell.angle_beta   90.00
_cell.angle_gamma   90.00
#
_symmetry.space_group_name_H-M   'P 1'
#
loop_
_entity.id
_entity.type
_entity.pdbx_description
1 polymer ?
#
loop_
_entity_poly.entity_id
_entity_poly.type
_entity_poly.pdbx_seq_one_letter_code
_entity_poly.pdbx_strand_id
1 'polypeptide(L)'
;MTEKYTNLFTFLPVVHILVFINFSMQNTDLIDQSLAYRSAGLILIIEGLFYTFCSSKTDYAWKIFGWDDEDAFFSWLDTLGILAMGYVVVGFCLAMTEFDPDEFIWALMAVYLAGVGLQGFREETEAPWRRGFGSFGTILSLFALSMEFSTEGDSIFTYVTWMFIGIVAFGFGILYMNRLGEISNLYEIEGGAQMGGALTDLEL
;
A
#
# COMPACT_ATOMS: atom_id res chain seq x y z
N MET A 1 3.69 -17.09 19.86
CA MET A 1 5.16 -16.91 19.76
C MET A 1 5.55 -15.61 20.47
N THR A 2 6.73 -15.50 21.07
CA THR A 2 7.17 -14.26 21.76
C THR A 2 7.26 -13.10 20.75
N GLU A 3 6.73 -11.91 21.06
CA GLU A 3 6.67 -10.71 20.19
C GLU A 3 7.95 -10.45 19.36
N LYS A 4 9.12 -10.79 19.92
CA LYS A 4 10.42 -10.71 19.24
C LYS A 4 10.48 -11.47 17.91
N TYR A 5 9.91 -12.67 17.81
CA TYR A 5 9.98 -13.48 16.59
C TYR A 5 9.05 -12.96 15.50
N THR A 6 7.93 -12.38 15.90
CA THR A 6 6.95 -11.80 14.98
C THR A 6 7.48 -10.51 14.33
N ASN A 7 8.17 -9.67 15.09
CA ASN A 7 8.86 -8.50 14.54
C ASN A 7 10.03 -8.89 13.64
N LEU A 8 10.72 -10.01 13.93
CA LEU A 8 11.81 -10.51 13.09
C LEU A 8 11.32 -10.93 11.69
N PHE A 9 10.13 -11.54 11.63
CA PHE A 9 9.49 -11.95 10.37
C PHE A 9 9.21 -10.76 9.46
N THR A 10 8.83 -9.62 10.04
CA THR A 10 8.56 -8.38 9.30
C THR A 10 9.82 -7.86 8.57
N PHE A 11 11.01 -8.04 9.14
CA PHE A 11 12.28 -7.60 8.54
C PHE A 11 12.93 -8.64 7.61
N LEU A 12 12.35 -9.83 7.47
CA LEU A 12 12.90 -10.92 6.68
C LEU A 12 13.23 -10.51 5.21
N PRO A 13 12.39 -9.74 4.50
CA PRO A 13 12.70 -9.32 3.13
C PRO A 13 13.96 -8.44 3.02
N VAL A 14 14.20 -7.60 4.03
CA VAL A 14 15.42 -6.76 4.10
C VAL A 14 16.66 -7.64 4.23
N VAL A 15 16.59 -8.67 5.07
CA VAL A 15 17.70 -9.61 5.26
C VAL A 15 17.97 -10.39 3.97
N HIS A 16 16.94 -10.85 3.27
CA HIS A 16 17.09 -11.56 2.00
C HIS A 16 17.81 -10.72 0.95
N ILE A 17 17.43 -9.44 0.80
CA ILE A 17 18.11 -8.53 -0.13
C ILE A 17 19.56 -8.30 0.28
N LEU A 18 19.83 -8.02 1.56
CA LEU A 18 21.19 -7.73 2.02
C LEU A 18 22.11 -8.94 1.81
N VAL A 19 21.62 -10.15 2.08
CA VAL A 19 22.34 -11.38 1.81
C VAL A 19 22.57 -11.56 0.31
N PHE A 20 21.55 -11.32 -0.52
CA PHE A 20 21.65 -11.46 -1.97
C PHE A 20 22.62 -10.46 -2.61
N ILE A 21 22.57 -9.19 -2.21
CA ILE A 21 23.50 -8.15 -2.67
C ILE A 21 24.91 -8.46 -2.21
N ASN A 22 25.10 -8.83 -0.94
CA ASN A 22 26.41 -9.19 -0.41
C ASN A 22 27.00 -10.42 -1.14
N PHE A 23 26.18 -11.42 -1.42
CA PHE A 23 26.58 -12.58 -2.23
C PHE A 23 26.99 -12.17 -3.64
N SER A 24 26.21 -11.30 -4.29
CA SER A 24 26.49 -10.82 -5.64
C SER A 24 27.78 -10.00 -5.70
N MET A 25 28.02 -9.12 -4.71
CA MET A 25 29.26 -8.34 -4.61
C MET A 25 30.50 -9.22 -4.40
N GLN A 26 30.38 -10.35 -3.71
CA GLN A 26 31.48 -11.30 -3.52
C GLN A 26 31.75 -12.16 -4.77
N ASN A 27 30.77 -12.29 -5.68
CA ASN A 27 30.84 -13.13 -6.88
C ASN A 27 30.73 -12.28 -8.15
N THR A 28 31.49 -11.19 -8.22
CA THR A 28 31.45 -10.22 -9.34
C THR A 28 31.87 -10.83 -10.68
N ASP A 29 32.60 -11.96 -10.66
CA ASP A 29 32.99 -12.69 -11.87
C ASP A 29 31.83 -13.45 -12.54
N LEU A 30 30.73 -13.69 -11.81
CA LEU A 30 29.57 -14.47 -12.25
C LEU A 30 28.30 -13.62 -12.41
N ILE A 31 28.16 -12.56 -11.62
CA ILE A 31 26.96 -11.73 -11.56
C ILE A 31 27.36 -10.27 -11.75
N ASP A 32 26.89 -9.69 -12.85
CA ASP A 32 27.02 -8.26 -13.10
C ASP A 32 26.20 -7.45 -12.07
N GLN A 33 26.70 -6.26 -11.70
CA GLN A 33 26.08 -5.43 -10.67
C GLN A 33 24.66 -5.01 -11.07
N SER A 34 24.44 -4.65 -12.33
CA SER A 34 23.12 -4.31 -12.85
C SER A 34 22.13 -5.47 -12.68
N LEU A 35 22.55 -6.68 -13.04
CA LEU A 35 21.73 -7.89 -12.90
C LEU A 35 21.42 -8.22 -11.43
N ALA A 36 22.37 -7.96 -10.52
CA ALA A 36 22.18 -8.13 -9.08
C ALA A 36 21.12 -7.17 -8.52
N TYR A 37 21.18 -5.87 -8.84
CA TYR A 37 20.18 -4.91 -8.37
C TYR A 37 18.78 -5.21 -8.92
N ARG A 38 18.70 -5.58 -10.21
CA ARG A 38 17.44 -5.97 -10.86
C ARG A 38 16.77 -7.15 -10.20
N SER A 39 17.54 -8.23 -9.97
CA SER A 39 17.03 -9.44 -9.32
C SER A 39 16.69 -9.21 -7.85
N ALA A 40 17.47 -8.40 -7.13
CA ALA A 40 17.15 -7.99 -5.76
C ALA A 40 15.81 -7.22 -5.69
N GLY A 41 15.57 -6.30 -6.62
CA GLY A 41 14.32 -5.56 -6.72
C GLY A 41 13.12 -6.47 -7.01
N LEU A 42 13.26 -7.43 -7.93
CA LEU A 42 12.21 -8.41 -8.24
C LEU A 42 11.87 -9.29 -7.04
N ILE A 43 12.87 -9.78 -6.30
CA ILE A 43 12.65 -10.56 -5.07
C ILE A 43 11.85 -9.71 -4.07
N LEU A 44 12.21 -8.43 -3.91
CA LEU A 44 11.53 -7.55 -2.98
C LEU A 44 10.08 -7.25 -3.38
N ILE A 45 9.81 -7.08 -4.67
CA ILE A 45 8.44 -6.91 -5.18
C ILE A 45 7.62 -8.17 -4.88
N ILE A 46 8.15 -9.36 -5.15
CA ILE A 46 7.44 -10.62 -4.92
C ILE A 46 7.14 -10.80 -3.43
N GLU A 47 8.11 -10.57 -2.56
CA GLU A 47 7.94 -10.69 -1.11
C GLU A 47 7.01 -9.61 -0.54
N GLY A 48 7.12 -8.37 -1.03
CA GLY A 48 6.22 -7.27 -0.66
C GLY A 48 4.77 -7.54 -1.09
N LEU A 49 4.54 -8.10 -2.27
CA LEU A 49 3.21 -8.52 -2.72
C LEU A 49 2.67 -9.68 -1.87
N PHE A 50 3.53 -10.65 -1.52
CA PHE A 50 3.16 -11.73 -0.61
C PHE A 50 2.75 -11.19 0.77
N TYR A 51 3.49 -10.23 1.32
CA TYR A 51 3.14 -9.60 2.61
C TYR A 51 1.88 -8.75 2.51
N THR A 52 1.65 -8.07 1.38
CA THR A 52 0.40 -7.35 1.10
C THR A 52 -0.79 -8.33 1.08
N PHE A 53 -0.62 -9.52 0.48
CA PHE A 53 -1.63 -10.56 0.47
C PHE A 53 -1.91 -11.13 1.87
N CYS A 54 -0.87 -11.39 2.65
CA CYS A 54 -1.00 -11.83 4.04
C CYS A 54 -1.72 -10.77 4.91
N SER A 55 -1.41 -9.49 4.71
CA SER A 55 -2.09 -8.37 5.39
C SER A 55 -3.56 -8.22 4.97
N SER A 56 -3.95 -8.69 3.78
CA SER A 56 -5.34 -8.66 3.30
C SER A 56 -6.17 -9.91 3.65
N LYS A 57 -5.55 -10.99 4.15
CA LYS A 57 -6.25 -12.21 4.61
C LYS A 57 -5.96 -12.50 6.09
N THR A 58 -6.64 -11.76 6.96
CA THR A 58 -6.54 -11.83 8.42
C THR A 58 -6.67 -13.25 8.98
N ASP A 59 -7.62 -14.05 8.47
CA ASP A 59 -7.89 -15.44 8.90
C ASP A 59 -6.69 -16.37 8.76
N TYR A 60 -5.87 -16.19 7.72
CA TYR A 60 -4.67 -17.00 7.50
C TYR A 60 -3.53 -16.56 8.42
N ALA A 61 -3.36 -15.25 8.60
CA ALA A 61 -2.33 -14.71 9.48
C ALA A 61 -2.59 -15.07 10.95
N TRP A 62 -3.84 -15.06 11.40
CA TRP A 62 -4.22 -15.45 12.76
C TRP A 62 -3.86 -16.91 13.06
N LYS A 63 -4.18 -17.83 12.14
CA LYS A 63 -3.92 -19.28 12.31
C LYS A 63 -2.44 -19.65 12.28
N ILE A 64 -1.63 -18.92 11.51
CA ILE A 64 -0.19 -19.21 11.36
C ILE A 64 0.60 -18.74 12.59
N PHE A 65 0.24 -17.57 13.15
CA PHE A 65 1.06 -16.93 14.18
C PHE A 65 0.55 -17.13 15.62
N GLY A 66 -0.72 -17.54 15.79
CA GLY A 66 -1.27 -17.95 17.09
C GLY A 66 -1.19 -16.83 18.14
N TRP A 67 -2.01 -15.80 17.95
CA TRP A 67 -2.07 -14.62 18.81
C TRP A 67 -3.08 -14.79 19.94
N ASP A 68 -2.72 -14.31 21.13
CA ASP A 68 -3.58 -14.32 22.32
C ASP A 68 -4.40 -13.03 22.48
N ASP A 69 -3.94 -11.94 21.84
CA ASP A 69 -4.55 -10.61 21.90
C ASP A 69 -4.84 -10.07 20.48
N GLU A 70 -6.07 -9.61 20.28
CA GLU A 70 -6.61 -9.20 18.99
C GLU A 70 -6.10 -7.81 18.58
N ASP A 71 -5.98 -6.89 19.54
CA ASP A 71 -5.49 -5.53 19.29
C ASP A 71 -4.01 -5.53 18.88
N ALA A 72 -3.18 -6.31 19.58
CA ALA A 72 -1.77 -6.49 19.23
C ALA A 72 -1.59 -7.10 17.82
N PHE A 73 -2.45 -8.04 17.43
CA PHE A 73 -2.44 -8.64 16.10
C PHE A 73 -2.76 -7.63 15.00
N PHE A 74 -3.84 -6.85 15.14
CA PHE A 74 -4.21 -5.85 14.14
C PHE A 74 -3.16 -4.73 14.02
N SER A 75 -2.57 -4.30 15.14
CA SER A 75 -1.47 -3.32 15.14
C SER A 75 -0.23 -3.84 14.39
N TRP A 76 0.14 -5.11 14.62
CA TRP A 76 1.23 -5.74 13.88
C TRP A 76 0.87 -5.94 12.40
N LEU A 77 -0.37 -6.30 12.08
CA LEU A 77 -0.85 -6.50 10.71
C LEU A 77 -0.81 -5.20 9.88
N ASP A 78 -1.14 -4.07 10.50
CA ASP A 78 -1.02 -2.75 9.90
C ASP A 78 0.44 -2.37 9.67
N THR A 79 1.31 -2.65 10.63
CA THR A 79 2.75 -2.43 10.49
C THR A 79 3.35 -3.28 9.37
N LEU A 80 2.95 -4.55 9.28
CA LEU A 80 3.33 -5.47 8.21
C LEU A 80 2.86 -4.94 6.85
N GLY A 81 1.64 -4.43 6.76
CA GLY A 81 1.10 -3.86 5.52
C GLY A 81 1.83 -2.60 5.07
N ILE A 82 2.14 -1.68 5.98
CA ILE A 82 2.92 -0.46 5.68
C ILE A 82 4.32 -0.83 5.18
N LEU A 83 4.97 -1.80 5.83
CA LEU A 83 6.30 -2.25 5.43
C LEU A 83 6.27 -3.03 4.11
N ALA A 84 5.26 -3.85 3.87
CA ALA A 84 5.02 -4.53 2.60
C ALA A 84 4.91 -3.54 1.43
N MET A 85 4.15 -2.47 1.63
CA MET A 85 4.06 -1.38 0.67
C MET A 85 5.44 -0.74 0.43
N GLY A 86 6.17 -0.41 1.50
CA GLY A 86 7.53 0.11 1.39
C GLY A 86 8.47 -0.80 0.62
N TYR A 87 8.38 -2.12 0.83
CA TYR A 87 9.16 -3.12 0.10
C TYR A 87 8.83 -3.13 -1.39
N VAL A 88 7.56 -3.10 -1.78
CA VAL A 88 7.19 -3.05 -3.20
C VAL A 88 7.71 -1.75 -3.84
N VAL A 89 7.59 -0.61 -3.16
CA VAL A 89 8.08 0.69 -3.66
C VAL A 89 9.60 0.69 -3.86
N VAL A 90 10.36 0.28 -2.84
CA VAL A 90 11.82 0.16 -2.94
C VAL A 90 12.20 -0.89 -3.99
N GLY A 91 11.40 -1.93 -4.13
CA GLY A 91 11.59 -3.00 -5.10
C GLY A 91 11.48 -2.48 -6.52
N PHE A 92 10.51 -1.61 -6.82
CA PHE A 92 10.43 -0.95 -8.13
C PHE A 92 11.66 -0.08 -8.42
N CYS A 93 12.15 0.69 -7.45
CA CYS A 93 13.35 1.51 -7.63
C CYS A 93 14.61 0.65 -7.90
N LEU A 94 14.76 -0.47 -7.18
CA LEU A 94 15.90 -1.37 -7.35
C LEU A 94 15.79 -2.20 -8.64
N ALA A 95 14.60 -2.69 -8.96
CA ALA A 95 14.36 -3.56 -10.12
C ALA A 95 14.62 -2.84 -11.45
N MET A 96 14.46 -1.53 -11.46
CA MET A 96 14.57 -0.69 -12.65
C MET A 96 15.77 0.25 -12.57
N THR A 97 16.70 0.01 -11.65
CA THR A 97 18.01 0.67 -11.68
C THR A 97 18.67 0.38 -13.04
N GLU A 98 19.02 1.46 -13.77
CA GLU A 98 19.56 1.42 -15.14
C GLU A 98 18.58 0.91 -16.20
N PHE A 99 17.27 1.02 -15.97
CA PHE A 99 16.27 0.76 -16.99
C PHE A 99 15.81 2.07 -17.61
N ASP A 100 16.21 2.31 -18.85
CA ASP A 100 15.67 3.40 -19.66
C ASP A 100 14.43 2.84 -20.41
N PRO A 101 13.21 3.37 -20.20
CA PRO A 101 12.93 4.65 -19.54
C PRO A 101 12.26 4.58 -18.15
N ASP A 102 12.56 5.60 -17.33
CA ASP A 102 12.14 5.76 -15.93
C ASP A 102 10.61 5.96 -15.78
N GLU A 103 9.91 6.34 -16.85
CA GLU A 103 8.44 6.51 -16.84
C GLU A 103 7.70 5.22 -16.45
N PHE A 104 8.24 4.05 -16.83
CA PHE A 104 7.62 2.78 -16.49
C PHE A 104 7.59 2.55 -14.97
N ILE A 105 8.59 3.03 -14.24
CA ILE A 105 8.66 2.90 -12.77
C ILE A 105 7.50 3.66 -12.14
N TRP A 106 7.34 4.93 -12.52
CA TRP A 106 6.30 5.80 -11.97
C TRP A 106 4.90 5.34 -12.36
N ALA A 107 4.71 4.83 -13.59
CA ALA A 107 3.45 4.27 -14.03
C ALA A 107 3.06 3.00 -13.25
N LEU A 108 3.99 2.06 -13.07
CA LEU A 108 3.75 0.83 -12.29
C LEU A 108 3.49 1.14 -10.82
N MET A 109 4.24 2.08 -10.26
CA MET A 109 4.04 2.62 -8.91
C MET A 109 2.64 3.20 -8.71
N ALA A 110 2.17 4.02 -9.67
CA ALA A 110 0.81 4.56 -9.64
C ALA A 110 -0.25 3.47 -9.64
N VAL A 111 -0.11 2.45 -10.50
CA VAL A 111 -1.06 1.32 -10.57
C VAL A 111 -1.07 0.51 -9.28
N TYR A 112 0.11 0.20 -8.71
CA TYR A 112 0.21 -0.54 -7.47
C TYR A 112 -0.42 0.22 -6.30
N LEU A 113 -0.08 1.50 -6.13
CA LEU A 113 -0.59 2.34 -5.04
C LEU A 113 -2.09 2.60 -5.19
N ALA A 114 -2.60 2.67 -6.42
CA ALA A 114 -4.04 2.76 -6.66
C ALA A 114 -4.76 1.51 -6.16
N GLY A 115 -4.19 0.32 -6.44
CA GLY A 115 -4.70 -0.95 -5.94
C GLY A 115 -4.68 -1.05 -4.40
N VAL A 116 -3.64 -0.54 -3.74
CA VAL A 116 -3.57 -0.47 -2.27
C VAL A 116 -4.60 0.52 -1.72
N GLY A 117 -4.75 1.68 -2.36
CA GLY A 117 -5.73 2.70 -2.01
C GLY A 117 -7.16 2.18 -2.07
N LEU A 118 -7.52 1.50 -3.17
CA LEU A 118 -8.84 0.89 -3.36
C LEU A 118 -9.14 -0.20 -2.32
N GLN A 119 -8.16 -1.03 -1.96
CA GLN A 119 -8.33 -2.01 -0.88
C GLN A 119 -8.66 -1.34 0.46
N GLY A 120 -8.13 -0.15 0.74
CA GLY A 120 -8.44 0.60 1.97
C GLY A 120 -9.90 1.06 2.11
N PHE A 121 -10.68 1.04 1.02
CA PHE A 121 -12.11 1.38 1.03
C PHE A 121 -13.04 0.16 1.17
N ARG A 122 -12.51 -1.06 1.19
CA ARG A 122 -13.30 -2.28 1.45
C ARG A 122 -13.50 -2.46 2.96
N GLU A 123 -14.72 -2.84 3.36
CA GLU A 123 -15.09 -3.14 4.76
C GLU A 123 -14.19 -4.23 5.37
N GLU A 124 -13.82 -5.25 4.58
CA GLU A 124 -13.00 -6.38 5.03
C GLU A 124 -11.53 -6.02 5.33
N THR A 125 -11.03 -4.90 4.79
CA THR A 125 -9.62 -4.48 4.88
C THR A 125 -9.49 -3.01 5.24
N GLU A 126 -10.28 -2.61 6.25
CA GLU A 126 -10.49 -1.23 6.66
C GLU A 126 -9.30 -0.65 7.45
N ALA A 127 -8.16 -0.41 6.77
CA ALA A 127 -7.02 0.23 7.40
C ALA A 127 -6.91 1.72 6.99
N PRO A 128 -6.88 2.69 7.93
CA PRO A 128 -6.73 4.11 7.62
C PRO A 128 -5.47 4.44 6.79
N TRP A 129 -4.37 3.74 7.03
CA TRP A 129 -3.10 3.97 6.33
C TRP A 129 -3.18 3.62 4.84
N ARG A 130 -3.93 2.56 4.46
CA ARG A 130 -4.10 2.14 3.05
C ARG A 130 -4.76 3.22 2.22
N ARG A 131 -5.75 3.90 2.79
CA ARG A 131 -6.47 5.00 2.15
C ARG A 131 -5.55 6.21 1.94
N GLY A 132 -4.87 6.64 3.00
CA GLY A 132 -3.95 7.78 2.94
C GLY A 132 -2.79 7.53 1.98
N PHE A 133 -1.94 6.55 2.29
CA PHE A 133 -0.72 6.30 1.52
C PHE A 133 -1.01 5.82 0.10
N GLY A 134 -2.06 5.01 -0.12
CA GLY A 134 -2.44 4.54 -1.45
C GLY A 134 -2.96 5.67 -2.34
N SER A 135 -3.93 6.47 -1.88
CA SER A 135 -4.52 7.53 -2.70
C SER A 135 -3.54 8.67 -2.99
N PHE A 136 -2.86 9.20 -1.96
CA PHE A 136 -1.85 10.25 -2.15
C PHE A 136 -0.63 9.74 -2.90
N GLY A 137 -0.19 8.51 -2.63
CA GLY A 137 0.94 7.90 -3.32
C GLY A 137 0.68 7.69 -4.81
N THR A 138 -0.56 7.35 -5.19
CA THR A 138 -0.97 7.27 -6.61
C THR A 138 -0.86 8.62 -7.30
N ILE A 139 -1.42 9.67 -6.67
CA ILE A 139 -1.39 11.04 -7.21
C ILE A 139 0.05 11.52 -7.35
N LEU A 140 0.89 11.28 -6.34
CA LEU A 140 2.30 11.66 -6.36
C LEU A 140 3.09 10.90 -7.44
N SER A 141 2.82 9.61 -7.62
CA SER A 141 3.50 8.81 -8.65
C SER A 141 3.13 9.26 -10.06
N LEU A 142 1.85 9.58 -10.29
CA LEU A 142 1.40 10.17 -11.56
C LEU A 142 1.97 11.58 -11.78
N PHE A 143 2.14 12.36 -10.72
CA PHE A 143 2.78 13.66 -10.80
C PHE A 143 4.26 13.52 -11.18
N ALA A 144 4.99 12.61 -10.53
CA ALA A 144 6.38 12.31 -10.87
C ALA A 144 6.52 11.79 -12.33
N LEU A 145 5.63 10.90 -12.76
CA LEU A 145 5.53 10.47 -14.16
C LEU A 145 5.39 11.65 -15.13
N SER A 146 4.58 12.65 -14.78
CA SER A 146 4.40 13.83 -15.64
C SER A 146 5.67 14.70 -15.76
N MET A 147 6.56 14.64 -14.77
CA MET A 147 7.83 15.37 -14.79
C MET A 147 8.83 14.73 -15.75
N GLU A 148 8.81 13.40 -15.90
CA GLU A 148 9.68 12.70 -16.85
C GLU A 148 9.33 13.08 -18.30
N PHE A 149 8.06 12.97 -18.70
CA PHE A 149 7.61 13.37 -20.05
C PHE A 149 7.86 14.85 -20.39
N SER A 150 7.86 15.72 -19.37
CA SER A 150 8.13 17.15 -19.54
C SER A 150 9.59 17.41 -19.91
N THR A 151 10.50 16.51 -19.54
CA THR A 151 11.94 16.61 -19.80
C THR A 151 12.29 16.17 -21.22
N GLU A 152 11.54 15.20 -21.76
CA GLU A 152 11.78 14.65 -23.10
C GLU A 152 11.17 15.48 -24.26
N GLY A 153 10.45 16.55 -23.94
CA GLY A 153 9.82 17.44 -24.93
C GLY A 153 8.43 16.97 -25.40
N ASP A 154 7.91 15.90 -24.82
CA ASP A 154 6.67 15.25 -25.22
C ASP A 154 5.44 15.82 -24.47
N SER A 155 5.10 17.07 -24.84
CA SER A 155 4.02 17.84 -24.19
C SER A 155 2.65 17.15 -24.16
N ILE A 156 2.34 16.28 -25.12
CA ILE A 156 1.06 15.56 -25.18
C ILE A 156 0.95 14.57 -24.01
N PHE A 157 2.01 13.80 -23.72
CA PHE A 157 1.99 12.81 -22.65
C PHE A 157 1.92 13.47 -21.28
N THR A 158 2.54 14.65 -21.09
CA THR A 158 2.37 15.46 -19.87
C THR A 158 0.90 15.85 -19.66
N TYR A 159 0.23 16.41 -20.68
CA TYR A 159 -1.17 16.84 -20.53
C TYR A 159 -2.14 15.68 -20.31
N VAL A 160 -1.91 14.55 -20.98
CA VAL A 160 -2.67 13.32 -20.76
C VAL A 160 -2.48 12.83 -19.33
N THR A 161 -1.26 12.84 -18.81
CA THR A 161 -0.96 12.45 -17.43
C THR A 161 -1.63 13.38 -16.42
N TRP A 162 -1.64 14.70 -16.66
CA TRP A 162 -2.38 15.65 -15.81
C TRP A 162 -3.89 15.42 -15.81
N MET A 163 -4.46 15.05 -16.96
CA MET A 163 -5.86 14.65 -17.02
C MET A 163 -6.10 13.39 -16.18
N PHE A 164 -5.22 12.38 -16.25
CA PHE A 164 -5.32 11.18 -15.42
C PHE A 164 -5.21 11.48 -13.92
N ILE A 165 -4.31 12.39 -13.52
CA ILE A 165 -4.22 12.87 -12.12
C ILE A 165 -5.58 13.42 -11.68
N GLY A 166 -6.21 14.26 -12.51
CA GLY A 166 -7.53 14.83 -12.21
C GLY A 166 -8.63 13.77 -12.06
N ILE A 167 -8.68 12.78 -12.97
CA ILE A 167 -9.66 11.69 -12.92
C ILE A 167 -9.46 10.83 -11.65
N VAL A 168 -8.21 10.46 -11.34
CA VAL A 168 -7.88 9.63 -10.19
C VAL A 168 -8.16 10.37 -8.88
N ALA A 169 -7.76 11.64 -8.78
CA ALA A 169 -8.04 12.46 -7.60
C ALA A 169 -9.54 12.63 -7.38
N PHE A 170 -10.31 12.87 -8.44
CA PHE A 170 -11.77 12.93 -8.37
C PHE A 170 -12.39 11.60 -7.94
N GLY A 171 -11.92 10.48 -8.49
CA GLY A 171 -12.37 9.14 -8.13
C GLY A 171 -12.16 8.82 -6.64
N PHE A 172 -10.95 9.08 -6.12
CA PHE A 172 -10.69 8.94 -4.69
C PHE A 172 -11.52 9.93 -3.85
N GLY A 173 -11.72 11.16 -4.33
CA GLY A 173 -12.59 12.15 -3.68
C GLY A 173 -14.03 11.65 -3.48
N ILE A 174 -14.62 11.02 -4.50
CA ILE A 174 -15.94 10.38 -4.39
C ILE A 174 -15.94 9.26 -3.35
N LEU A 175 -14.92 8.39 -3.37
CA LEU A 175 -14.82 7.30 -2.40
C LEU A 175 -14.71 7.81 -0.95
N TYR A 176 -13.98 8.90 -0.73
CA TYR A 176 -13.92 9.57 0.58
C TYR A 176 -15.27 10.15 1.01
N MET A 177 -15.99 10.82 0.10
CA MET A 177 -17.30 11.41 0.41
C MET A 177 -18.36 10.34 0.71
N ASN A 178 -18.41 9.26 -0.08
CA ASN A 178 -19.34 8.16 0.14
C ASN A 178 -19.17 7.55 1.53
N ARG A 179 -17.93 7.40 1.97
CA ARG A 179 -17.63 6.88 3.30
C ARG A 179 -17.97 7.83 4.44
N LEU A 180 -17.74 9.14 4.27
CA LEU A 180 -18.16 10.13 5.26
C LEU A 180 -19.69 10.20 5.38
N GLY A 181 -20.40 10.04 4.25
CA GLY A 181 -21.86 9.98 4.20
C GLY A 181 -22.44 8.72 4.88
N GLU A 182 -21.75 7.59 4.76
CA GLU A 182 -22.11 6.35 5.47
C GLU A 182 -21.96 6.49 6.99
N ILE A 183 -20.87 7.12 7.45
CA ILE A 183 -20.64 7.41 8.87
C ILE A 183 -21.70 8.38 9.42
N SER A 184 -22.12 9.40 8.65
CA SER A 184 -23.15 10.34 9.11
C SER A 184 -24.53 9.70 9.28
N ASN A 185 -24.89 8.71 8.45
CA ASN A 185 -26.16 8.00 8.57
C ASN A 185 -26.22 7.11 9.82
N LEU A 186 -25.08 6.56 10.28
CA LEU A 186 -25.02 5.76 11.51
C LEU A 186 -25.31 6.62 12.76
N TYR A 187 -24.81 7.85 12.81
CA TYR A 187 -25.09 8.78 13.92
C TYR A 187 -26.54 9.28 13.94
N GLU A 188 -27.20 9.42 12.78
CA GLU A 188 -28.62 9.78 12.70
C GLU A 188 -29.54 8.66 13.23
N ILE A 189 -29.20 7.40 13.00
CA ILE A 189 -29.95 6.25 13.52
C ILE A 189 -29.83 6.15 15.04
N GLU A 190 -28.64 6.42 15.60
CA GLU A 190 -28.40 6.38 17.04
C GLU A 190 -29.05 7.58 17.77
N GLY A 191 -28.99 8.78 17.18
CA GLY A 191 -29.69 9.96 17.70
C GLY A 191 -31.22 9.88 17.58
N GLY A 192 -31.73 9.21 16.55
CA GLY A 192 -33.17 8.93 16.37
C GLY A 192 -33.70 7.87 17.32
N ALA A 193 -32.92 6.84 17.63
CA ALA A 193 -33.28 5.81 18.61
C ALA A 193 -33.32 6.35 20.05
N GLN A 194 -32.42 7.28 20.40
CA GLN A 194 -32.37 7.89 21.73
C GLN A 194 -33.52 8.88 21.97
N MET A 195 -34.01 9.57 20.93
CA MET A 195 -35.21 10.42 21.01
C MET A 195 -36.54 9.65 20.92
N GLY A 196 -36.56 8.45 20.32
CA GLY A 196 -37.74 7.58 20.30
C GLY A 196 -38.02 6.89 21.65
N GLY A 197 -36.99 6.61 22.44
CA GLY A 197 -37.14 6.07 23.80
C GLY A 197 -37.61 7.12 24.82
N ALA A 198 -37.12 8.35 24.73
CA ALA A 198 -37.47 9.41 25.68
C ALA A 198 -38.93 9.90 25.57
N LEU A 199 -39.59 9.69 24.42
CA LEU A 199 -40.99 10.08 24.21
C LEU A 199 -41.99 8.99 24.65
N THR A 200 -41.55 7.75 24.85
CA THR A 200 -42.42 6.65 25.32
C THR A 200 -42.50 6.55 26.84
N ASP A 201 -41.54 7.14 27.57
CA ASP A 201 -41.52 7.18 29.05
C ASP A 201 -42.28 8.38 29.66
N LEU A 202 -42.88 9.25 28.83
CA LEU A 202 -43.65 10.44 29.27
C LEU A 202 -45.17 10.29 29.16
N GLU A 203 -45.68 9.13 28.74
CA GLU A 203 -47.13 8.83 28.60
C GLU A 203 -47.68 7.80 29.62
N LEU A 204 -47.13 7.75 30.84
CA LEU A 204 -47.71 7.02 31.98
C LEU A 204 -47.75 7.90 33.24
#